data_AF-F2UNN6-F1
#
_entry.id   AF-F2UNN6-F1
#
_cell.length_a   1.000
_cell.length_b   1.000
_cell.length_c   1.000
_cell.angle_alpha   90.00
_cell.angle_beta   90.00
_cell.angle_gamma   90.00
#
_symmetry.space_group_name_H-M   'P 1'
#
loop_
_entity.id
_entity.type
_entity.pdbx_description
1 polymer ?
#
loop_
_entity_poly.entity_id
_entity_poly.type
_entity_poly.pdbx_seq_one_letter_code
_entity_poly.pdbx_strand_id
1 'polypeptide(L)'
;MMMLGRVAGRAAVRSVRHARLMSSTTQASGSSVGMKAATAVAIGSAVALFASEGLGSTKVASIKKQEESASPAAAAVTAAAAAATTPANNSNSDTAALAADTGVADVEPTYDQLNIKEVDGHIVLEWNQNGVPFRHVFDQEGTTVAGPGPVSGTSAKAEAVHVVETPAASGATNAGDNKTEPDTTTTTTKAAPAATSEELVASISRSLDNIERAINTNLSQASTMDGFPRFSDSCKSLLKKHLSPDVYLACAGRVTPNGFTFDAAIQSGVDNQDSGVGLYAGDEESYTVFAPLFDKVIEDYHNGYKPWDTHVSDMDSSKLQGNPDPEGDFVLSTRIRVGRNIRGLGLSPGVSRAQRREVERIVVDALAKMDADLKGKYFSLSNMSEEDRKQLVADHFLFKKGDRFLQSAGANRDWPESRGIFHNDEKTFLVWVNEEDQMRIISMQKGSDAKQIFDRLSRGIDAIEQQVKAAGYEFAHNDHLGYIHSCPTNCGTGMRASVHVKLPNVGKHPNFKQWCEKLRLQPRGIHGEHSESEGGVYDISNKERLGKSEVQLVQTMIDGVKTLIAAEKALAEDKPLPSDLQ
;
A
#
# COMPACT_ATOMS: atom_id res chain seq x y z
N MET A 1 -29.45 3.29 1.08
CA MET A 1 -28.76 4.08 2.12
C MET A 1 -27.70 5.03 1.55
N MET A 2 -26.70 4.59 0.78
CA MET A 2 -25.66 5.49 0.22
C MET A 2 -26.18 6.61 -0.71
N MET A 3 -27.21 6.35 -1.54
CA MET A 3 -27.85 7.42 -2.33
C MET A 3 -28.55 8.49 -1.48
N LEU A 4 -29.15 8.10 -0.35
CA LEU A 4 -29.81 9.03 0.59
C LEU A 4 -28.78 9.90 1.31
N GLY A 5 -27.63 9.34 1.70
CA GLY A 5 -26.50 10.08 2.26
C GLY A 5 -25.90 11.11 1.28
N ARG A 6 -25.86 10.81 -0.02
CA ARG A 6 -25.41 11.76 -1.06
C ARG A 6 -26.36 12.94 -1.23
N VAL A 7 -27.68 12.68 -1.22
CA VAL A 7 -28.70 13.73 -1.29
C VAL A 7 -28.65 14.60 -0.04
N ALA A 8 -28.52 13.99 1.14
CA ALA A 8 -28.41 14.68 2.43
C ALA A 8 -27.14 15.52 2.54
N GLY A 9 -25.97 14.99 2.16
CA GLY A 9 -24.72 15.75 2.19
C GLY A 9 -24.67 16.90 1.18
N ARG A 10 -25.22 16.72 -0.04
CA ARG A 10 -25.37 17.83 -1.01
C ARG A 10 -26.37 18.87 -0.51
N ALA A 11 -27.43 18.47 0.19
CA ALA A 11 -28.36 19.38 0.84
C ALA A 11 -27.66 20.14 1.99
N ALA A 12 -26.85 19.47 2.80
CA ALA A 12 -26.07 20.08 3.87
C ALA A 12 -25.06 21.13 3.34
N VAL A 13 -24.29 20.81 2.30
CA VAL A 13 -23.36 21.77 1.66
C VAL A 13 -24.12 22.97 1.08
N ARG A 14 -25.30 22.73 0.46
CA ARG A 14 -26.17 23.83 -0.01
C ARG A 14 -26.69 24.68 1.14
N SER A 15 -27.07 24.08 2.26
CA SER A 15 -27.54 24.78 3.46
C SER A 15 -26.43 25.61 4.11
N VAL A 16 -25.20 25.10 4.18
CA VAL A 16 -24.03 25.85 4.68
C VAL A 16 -23.70 27.05 3.77
N ARG A 17 -23.71 26.85 2.45
CA ARG A 17 -23.55 27.95 1.48
C ARG A 17 -24.67 28.98 1.58
N HIS A 18 -25.91 28.54 1.79
CA HIS A 18 -27.06 29.42 1.98
C HIS A 18 -26.94 30.22 3.30
N ALA A 19 -26.44 29.59 4.38
CA ALA A 19 -26.15 30.27 5.64
C ALA A 19 -25.02 31.32 5.50
N ARG A 20 -23.99 31.03 4.68
CA ARG A 20 -22.92 31.97 4.34
C ARG A 20 -23.46 33.20 3.61
N LEU A 21 -24.29 32.98 2.57
CA LEU A 21 -25.01 34.03 1.84
C LEU A 21 -25.93 34.86 2.75
N MET A 22 -26.66 34.22 3.67
CA MET A 22 -27.49 34.93 4.66
C MET A 22 -26.66 35.79 5.62
N SER A 23 -25.49 35.32 6.05
CA SER A 23 -24.58 36.09 6.91
C SER A 23 -23.96 37.31 6.19
N SER A 24 -23.65 37.20 4.90
CA SER A 24 -23.11 38.31 4.10
C SER A 24 -24.19 39.33 3.71
N THR A 25 -25.43 38.89 3.51
CA THR A 25 -26.54 39.77 3.10
C THR A 25 -27.14 40.54 4.30
N THR A 26 -26.98 40.04 5.54
CA THR A 26 -27.40 40.73 6.78
C THR A 26 -26.34 41.66 7.38
N GLN A 27 -25.20 41.87 6.73
CA GLN A 27 -24.31 43.01 7.03
C GLN A 27 -24.93 44.36 6.61
N ALA A 28 -25.93 44.35 5.71
CA ALA A 28 -26.58 45.55 5.19
C ALA A 28 -27.79 46.06 6.00
N SER A 29 -28.30 45.28 6.97
CA SER A 29 -29.43 45.70 7.83
C SER A 29 -29.12 45.38 9.30
N GLY A 30 -28.96 46.42 10.11
CA GLY A 30 -28.47 46.35 11.50
C GLY A 30 -29.43 45.70 12.50
N SER A 31 -29.75 44.41 12.35
CA SER A 31 -30.50 43.63 13.34
C SER A 31 -29.62 42.59 14.05
N SER A 32 -30.03 42.29 15.29
CA SER A 32 -29.24 41.80 16.43
C SER A 32 -28.33 40.59 16.20
N VAL A 33 -27.09 40.71 16.69
CA VAL A 33 -26.01 39.70 16.73
C VAL A 33 -26.45 38.35 17.32
N GLY A 34 -27.37 38.34 18.29
CA GLY A 34 -27.87 37.10 18.94
C GLY A 34 -28.69 36.19 18.02
N MET A 35 -29.43 36.76 17.08
CA MET A 35 -30.26 35.98 16.13
C MET A 35 -29.42 35.37 15.01
N LYS A 36 -28.32 36.04 14.63
CA LYS A 36 -27.35 35.59 13.62
C LYS A 36 -26.55 34.37 14.07
N ALA A 37 -26.13 34.34 15.33
CA ALA A 37 -25.43 33.20 15.92
C ALA A 37 -26.36 31.99 16.14
N ALA A 38 -27.58 32.23 16.63
CA ALA A 38 -28.56 31.17 16.87
C ALA A 38 -29.01 30.45 15.59
N THR A 39 -29.25 31.17 14.49
CA THR A 39 -29.63 30.56 13.20
C THR A 39 -28.48 29.76 12.58
N ALA A 40 -27.23 30.25 12.65
CA ALA A 40 -26.07 29.52 12.13
C ALA A 40 -25.74 28.26 12.96
N VAL A 41 -25.85 28.34 14.29
CA VAL A 41 -25.64 27.20 15.21
C VAL A 41 -26.78 26.17 15.09
N ALA A 42 -28.03 26.60 14.94
CA ALA A 42 -29.16 25.69 14.73
C ALA A 42 -29.07 24.94 13.39
N ILE A 43 -28.63 25.61 12.32
CA ILE A 43 -28.40 24.97 11.01
C ILE A 43 -27.18 24.04 11.07
N GLY A 44 -26.09 24.44 11.73
CA GLY A 44 -24.91 23.58 11.94
C GLY A 44 -25.22 22.33 12.77
N SER A 45 -26.03 22.47 13.82
CA SER A 45 -26.43 21.36 14.70
C SER A 45 -27.41 20.42 14.00
N ALA A 46 -28.37 20.95 13.23
CA ALA A 46 -29.26 20.14 12.39
C ALA A 46 -28.47 19.35 11.33
N VAL A 47 -27.48 19.97 10.67
CA VAL A 47 -26.62 19.30 9.69
C VAL A 47 -25.75 18.20 10.31
N ALA A 48 -25.24 18.40 11.54
CA ALA A 48 -24.48 17.40 12.28
C ALA A 48 -25.35 16.21 12.75
N LEU A 49 -26.57 16.47 13.21
CA LEU A 49 -27.56 15.44 13.55
C LEU A 49 -27.96 14.61 12.32
N PHE A 50 -28.22 15.24 11.17
CA PHE A 50 -28.56 14.53 9.92
C PHE A 50 -27.38 13.74 9.31
N ALA A 51 -26.14 14.19 9.52
CA ALA A 51 -24.95 13.42 9.13
C ALA A 51 -24.75 12.18 10.02
N SER A 52 -25.16 12.24 11.29
CA SER A 52 -25.08 11.11 12.24
C SER A 52 -26.10 9.99 11.95
N GLU A 53 -27.29 10.33 11.45
CA GLU A 53 -28.32 9.33 11.07
C GLU A 53 -27.95 8.53 9.79
N GLY A 54 -27.00 9.03 8.99
CA GLY A 54 -26.44 8.33 7.83
C GLY A 54 -25.33 7.32 8.17
N LEU A 55 -24.80 7.37 9.39
CA LEU A 55 -23.73 6.51 9.91
C LEU A 55 -24.38 5.44 10.81
N GLY A 56 -24.83 4.35 10.21
CA GLY A 56 -25.50 3.28 10.96
C GLY A 56 -24.64 2.73 12.11
N SER A 57 -25.13 2.84 13.34
CA SER A 57 -24.93 1.81 14.37
C SER A 57 -26.06 1.81 15.42
N THR A 58 -26.41 0.60 15.81
CA THR A 58 -27.26 0.11 16.92
C THR A 58 -27.59 1.07 18.06
N LYS A 59 -28.72 1.79 17.99
CA LYS A 59 -29.48 2.27 19.17
C LYS A 59 -30.94 2.68 18.87
N VAL A 60 -31.60 2.02 17.90
CA VAL A 60 -32.96 2.37 17.42
C VAL A 60 -34.10 1.87 18.34
N ALA A 61 -33.83 1.25 19.48
CA ALA A 61 -34.89 0.62 20.28
C ALA A 61 -35.61 1.54 21.29
N SER A 62 -35.10 2.75 21.57
CA SER A 62 -35.58 3.53 22.73
C SER A 62 -36.44 4.77 22.40
N ILE A 63 -36.57 5.16 21.13
CA ILE A 63 -37.22 6.44 20.75
C ILE A 63 -38.68 6.25 20.25
N LYS A 64 -39.17 5.00 20.13
CA LYS A 64 -40.53 4.70 19.65
C LYS A 64 -41.69 5.01 20.63
N LYS A 65 -41.45 5.72 21.74
CA LYS A 65 -42.47 5.96 22.77
C LYS A 65 -42.89 7.42 22.97
N GLN A 66 -42.45 8.34 22.11
CA GLN A 66 -42.79 9.77 22.23
C GLN A 66 -43.45 10.40 20.98
N GLU A 67 -43.81 9.62 19.97
CA GLU A 67 -44.42 10.13 18.72
C GLU A 67 -45.92 10.52 18.82
N GLU A 68 -46.58 10.38 19.97
CA GLU A 68 -48.03 10.63 20.08
C GLU A 68 -48.46 12.03 20.53
N SER A 69 -47.56 13.02 20.61
CA SER A 69 -48.01 14.41 20.84
C SER A 69 -47.08 15.46 20.26
N ALA A 70 -47.28 15.82 18.99
CA ALA A 70 -47.37 17.22 18.53
C ALA A 70 -47.28 17.34 16.98
N SER A 71 -48.39 17.74 16.38
CA SER A 71 -48.48 18.53 15.14
C SER A 71 -49.14 19.87 15.56
N PRO A 72 -49.02 21.03 14.87
CA PRO A 72 -48.42 21.33 13.55
C PRO A 72 -47.50 22.58 13.53
N ALA A 73 -46.29 22.49 12.97
CA ALA A 73 -45.45 23.68 12.64
C ALA A 73 -44.81 23.61 11.23
N ALA A 74 -45.32 22.74 10.35
CA ALA A 74 -44.73 22.48 9.02
C ALA A 74 -45.49 23.13 7.85
N ALA A 75 -46.40 24.09 8.09
CA ALA A 75 -47.28 24.63 7.06
C ALA A 75 -47.01 26.09 6.61
N ALA A 76 -45.89 26.72 7.01
CA ALA A 76 -45.70 28.16 6.79
C ALA A 76 -44.55 28.59 5.84
N VAL A 77 -43.87 27.68 5.12
CA VAL A 77 -42.67 28.06 4.31
C VAL A 77 -42.84 27.85 2.79
N THR A 78 -44.01 27.40 2.31
CA THR A 78 -44.22 27.05 0.89
C THR A 78 -45.03 28.07 0.08
N ALA A 79 -44.91 29.38 0.34
CA ALA A 79 -45.70 30.39 -0.38
C ALA A 79 -45.00 31.73 -0.69
N ALA A 80 -43.69 31.74 -0.98
CA ALA A 80 -42.98 32.96 -1.40
C ALA A 80 -41.99 32.72 -2.57
N ALA A 81 -42.38 31.89 -3.54
CA ALA A 81 -41.60 31.65 -4.75
C ALA A 81 -42.49 31.77 -6.00
N ALA A 82 -43.04 32.94 -6.25
CA ALA A 82 -43.67 33.30 -7.53
C ALA A 82 -43.78 34.82 -7.67
N ALA A 83 -42.71 35.48 -8.14
CA ALA A 83 -42.73 36.71 -8.96
C ALA A 83 -41.35 37.40 -8.93
N ALA A 84 -40.53 37.18 -9.95
CA ALA A 84 -39.70 38.20 -10.60
C ALA A 84 -38.92 37.56 -11.76
N THR A 85 -39.03 38.19 -12.91
CA THR A 85 -38.72 37.67 -14.25
C THR A 85 -37.38 38.17 -14.81
N THR A 86 -36.76 37.30 -15.62
CA THR A 86 -35.89 37.51 -16.81
C THR A 86 -34.44 38.04 -16.69
N PRO A 87 -33.53 37.57 -17.60
CA PRO A 87 -32.09 37.75 -17.51
C PRO A 87 -31.58 38.93 -18.36
N ALA A 88 -30.44 39.50 -17.97
CA ALA A 88 -29.65 40.38 -18.85
C ALA A 88 -28.17 40.02 -18.76
N ASN A 89 -27.60 39.85 -19.95
CA ASN A 89 -26.23 39.55 -20.31
C ASN A 89 -25.39 40.84 -20.28
N ASN A 90 -24.13 40.81 -19.82
CA ASN A 90 -23.07 41.62 -20.43
C ASN A 90 -21.65 41.26 -19.94
N SER A 91 -20.76 41.23 -20.92
CA SER A 91 -19.31 41.08 -20.94
C SER A 91 -18.55 42.31 -20.41
N ASN A 92 -17.37 42.13 -19.77
CA ASN A 92 -16.03 42.45 -20.31
C ASN A 92 -14.89 42.52 -19.27
N SER A 93 -13.74 41.98 -19.70
CA SER A 93 -12.32 42.40 -19.59
C SER A 93 -11.58 42.59 -18.25
N ASP A 94 -10.52 41.78 -18.09
CA ASP A 94 -9.10 42.05 -17.79
C ASP A 94 -8.68 43.14 -16.78
N THR A 95 -7.88 42.76 -15.76
CA THR A 95 -6.40 42.97 -15.72
C THR A 95 -5.80 42.50 -14.38
N ALA A 96 -4.53 42.08 -14.44
CA ALA A 96 -3.75 41.45 -13.38
C ALA A 96 -3.10 42.44 -12.39
N ALA A 97 -2.79 41.96 -11.18
CA ALA A 97 -1.71 42.49 -10.36
C ALA A 97 -1.04 41.37 -9.54
N LEU A 98 0.23 41.11 -9.83
CA LEU A 98 1.17 40.41 -8.96
C LEU A 98 1.47 41.30 -7.74
N ALA A 99 1.45 40.72 -6.55
CA ALA A 99 2.16 41.25 -5.39
C ALA A 99 2.94 40.11 -4.74
N ALA A 100 4.25 40.33 -4.61
CA ALA A 100 5.17 39.50 -3.83
C ALA A 100 4.86 39.67 -2.34
N ASP A 101 4.90 38.57 -1.58
CA ASP A 101 4.85 38.64 -0.12
C ASP A 101 6.07 37.95 0.49
N THR A 102 6.65 38.68 1.42
CA THR A 102 7.86 38.45 2.18
C THR A 102 7.57 37.54 3.36
N GLY A 103 8.41 36.53 3.58
CA GLY A 103 8.22 35.54 4.63
C GLY A 103 8.19 36.12 6.06
N VAL A 104 7.13 35.77 6.79
CA VAL A 104 7.10 35.57 8.24
C VAL A 104 6.23 34.33 8.50
N ALA A 105 6.76 33.35 9.24
CA ALA A 105 6.03 32.12 9.56
C ALA A 105 5.04 32.37 10.71
N ASP A 106 3.74 32.30 10.42
CA ASP A 106 2.70 32.17 11.44
C ASP A 106 2.62 30.70 11.89
N VAL A 107 2.86 30.45 13.18
CA VAL A 107 2.66 29.13 13.80
C VAL A 107 1.16 28.98 14.09
N GLU A 108 0.47 28.10 13.36
CA GLU A 108 -0.93 27.76 13.65
C GLU A 108 -1.08 27.03 15.01
N PRO A 109 -2.14 27.31 15.80
CA PRO A 109 -2.38 26.60 17.05
C PRO A 109 -2.77 25.13 16.80
N THR A 110 -2.16 24.20 17.54
CA THR A 110 -2.48 22.77 17.51
C THR A 110 -3.67 22.47 18.45
N TYR A 111 -4.73 21.87 17.92
CA TYR A 111 -5.87 21.37 18.68
C TYR A 111 -5.82 19.84 18.69
N ASP A 112 -5.66 19.24 19.86
CA ASP A 112 -5.72 17.79 20.00
C ASP A 112 -7.16 17.32 20.22
N GLN A 113 -7.43 16.10 19.73
CA GLN A 113 -8.69 15.35 19.70
C GLN A 113 -9.84 15.90 20.57
N LEU A 114 -10.93 16.30 19.89
CA LEU A 114 -12.22 16.65 20.51
C LEU A 114 -12.93 15.39 21.00
N ASN A 115 -13.18 15.30 22.30
CA ASN A 115 -13.95 14.23 22.92
C ASN A 115 -15.38 14.70 23.23
N ILE A 116 -16.37 13.92 22.83
CA ILE A 116 -17.79 14.24 22.98
C ILE A 116 -18.44 13.14 23.80
N LYS A 117 -19.08 13.52 24.91
CA LYS A 117 -19.77 12.57 25.80
C LYS A 117 -21.08 13.15 26.30
N GLU A 118 -22.02 12.26 26.60
CA GLU A 118 -23.28 12.61 27.25
C GLU A 118 -23.17 12.31 28.75
N VAL A 119 -23.47 13.30 29.60
CA VAL A 119 -23.42 13.16 31.06
C VAL A 119 -24.70 13.79 31.63
N ASP A 120 -25.50 13.00 32.36
CA ASP A 120 -26.73 13.44 33.02
C ASP A 120 -27.67 14.27 32.13
N GLY A 121 -27.87 13.80 30.89
CA GLY A 121 -28.73 14.48 29.91
C GLY A 121 -28.12 15.75 29.29
N HIS A 122 -26.81 15.96 29.43
CA HIS A 122 -26.11 17.10 28.85
C HIS A 122 -25.00 16.63 27.91
N ILE A 123 -24.79 17.37 26.82
CA ILE A 123 -23.71 17.12 25.87
C ILE A 123 -22.49 17.88 26.34
N VAL A 124 -21.41 17.16 26.61
CA VAL A 124 -20.15 17.71 27.11
C VAL A 124 -19.08 17.55 26.03
N LEU A 125 -18.54 18.68 25.58
CA LEU A 125 -17.39 18.76 24.68
C LEU A 125 -16.13 19.01 25.51
N GLU A 126 -15.10 18.20 25.30
CA GLU A 126 -13.79 18.39 25.92
C GLU A 126 -12.70 18.38 24.85
N TRP A 127 -11.78 19.33 24.88
CA TRP A 127 -10.63 19.38 23.97
C TRP A 127 -9.43 20.00 24.67
N ASN A 128 -8.24 19.75 24.12
CA ASN A 128 -7.02 20.42 24.57
C ASN A 128 -6.65 21.54 23.60
N GLN A 129 -6.39 22.71 24.16
CA GLN A 129 -5.87 23.86 23.44
C GLN A 129 -4.55 24.28 24.08
N ASN A 130 -3.44 24.12 23.36
CA ASN A 130 -2.09 24.42 23.83
C ASN A 130 -1.75 23.77 25.20
N GLY A 131 -2.16 22.52 25.39
CA GLY A 131 -1.94 21.77 26.64
C GLY A 131 -2.91 22.10 27.78
N VAL A 132 -3.90 22.96 27.57
CA VAL A 132 -4.93 23.30 28.55
C VAL A 132 -6.25 22.62 28.18
N PRO A 133 -6.87 21.84 29.10
CA PRO A 133 -8.13 21.18 28.84
C PRO A 133 -9.29 22.17 29.00
N PHE A 134 -10.14 22.23 27.98
CA PHE A 134 -11.35 23.03 27.93
C PHE A 134 -12.58 22.14 27.93
N ARG A 135 -13.67 22.65 28.52
CA ARG A 135 -14.98 22.02 28.51
C ARG A 135 -16.07 23.00 28.10
N HIS A 136 -17.04 22.52 27.34
CA HIS A 136 -18.31 23.21 27.06
C HIS A 136 -19.47 22.24 27.32
N VAL A 137 -20.54 22.71 27.97
CA VAL A 137 -21.72 21.89 28.28
C VAL A 137 -22.98 22.48 27.68
N PHE A 138 -23.74 21.63 27.00
CA PHE A 138 -25.05 21.93 26.42
C PHE A 138 -26.13 21.05 27.05
N ASP A 139 -27.35 21.57 27.14
CA ASP A 139 -28.53 20.73 27.42
C ASP A 139 -28.97 19.94 26.17
N GLN A 140 -30.01 19.11 26.32
CA GLN A 140 -30.56 18.31 25.22
C GLN A 140 -31.20 19.16 24.10
N GLU A 141 -31.47 20.43 24.36
CA GLU A 141 -32.03 21.39 23.41
C GLU A 141 -30.92 22.21 22.72
N GLY A 142 -29.65 21.96 23.08
CA GLY A 142 -28.48 22.63 22.50
C GLY A 142 -28.21 24.02 23.06
N THR A 143 -28.90 24.41 24.14
CA THR A 143 -28.64 25.67 24.83
C THR A 143 -27.38 25.54 25.65
N THR A 144 -26.52 26.56 25.61
CA THR A 144 -25.30 26.56 26.43
C THR A 144 -25.67 26.67 27.90
N VAL A 145 -25.43 25.60 28.64
CA VAL A 145 -25.61 25.54 30.09
C VAL A 145 -24.35 26.05 30.77
N ALA A 146 -23.18 25.71 30.22
CA ALA A 146 -21.89 26.27 30.63
C ALA A 146 -21.02 26.53 29.40
N GLY A 147 -20.60 27.79 29.23
CA GLY A 147 -19.75 28.22 28.13
C GLY A 147 -18.36 27.60 28.15
N PRO A 148 -17.58 27.80 27.08
CA PRO A 148 -16.28 27.15 26.94
C PRO A 148 -15.30 27.76 27.94
N GLY A 149 -14.76 26.93 28.83
CA GLY A 149 -13.83 27.37 29.86
C GLY A 149 -12.81 26.31 30.23
N PRO A 150 -11.65 26.72 30.77
CA PRO A 150 -10.65 25.79 31.26
C PRO A 150 -11.23 24.98 32.43
N VAL A 151 -10.99 23.67 32.42
CA VAL A 151 -11.48 22.79 33.48
C VAL A 151 -10.69 23.08 34.76
N SER A 152 -11.24 23.91 35.66
CA SER A 152 -10.62 24.18 36.95
C SER A 152 -10.89 23.05 37.93
N GLY A 153 -9.83 22.36 38.35
CA GLY A 153 -9.87 21.36 39.42
C GLY A 153 -9.59 19.93 38.98
N THR A 154 -8.34 19.64 38.60
CA THR A 154 -7.67 18.36 38.90
C THR A 154 -6.16 18.59 38.84
N SER A 155 -5.46 18.31 39.94
CA SER A 155 -4.01 18.27 40.00
C SER A 155 -3.47 17.19 39.07
N ALA A 156 -2.80 17.56 37.98
CA ALA A 156 -1.98 16.64 37.23
C ALA A 156 -0.58 16.59 37.86
N LYS A 157 -0.31 15.51 38.61
CA LYS A 157 1.05 14.98 38.75
C LYS A 157 1.45 14.42 37.39
N ALA A 158 2.55 14.91 36.82
CA ALA A 158 3.41 14.20 35.87
C ALA A 158 4.83 14.68 36.19
N GLU A 159 5.53 13.91 36.99
CA GLU A 159 6.54 12.94 36.54
C GLU A 159 7.88 13.61 36.25
N ALA A 160 8.81 13.27 37.15
CA ALA A 160 10.20 13.63 37.14
C ALA A 160 10.93 12.87 36.03
N VAL A 161 11.84 13.57 35.35
CA VAL A 161 13.05 12.95 34.81
C VAL A 161 14.25 13.81 35.20
N HIS A 162 15.02 13.23 36.12
CA HIS A 162 16.44 13.41 36.42
C HIS A 162 17.15 14.71 36.03
N VAL A 163 17.57 15.45 37.07
CA VAL A 163 18.84 16.16 37.05
C VAL A 163 19.78 15.51 38.05
N VAL A 164 20.97 15.22 37.54
CA VAL A 164 22.15 14.64 38.17
C VAL A 164 22.60 15.45 39.39
N GLU A 165 23.02 14.72 40.42
CA GLU A 165 23.61 15.21 41.67
C GLU A 165 24.79 16.17 41.43
N THR A 166 24.92 17.18 42.29
CA THR A 166 26.24 17.49 42.90
C THR A 166 26.05 18.10 44.31
N PRO A 167 26.96 17.82 45.26
CA PRO A 167 26.78 18.13 46.67
C PRO A 167 27.44 19.45 47.13
N ALA A 168 26.85 19.99 48.20
CA ALA A 168 27.44 20.64 49.37
C ALA A 168 28.67 21.58 49.25
N ALA A 169 28.49 22.83 49.71
CA ALA A 169 29.39 23.60 50.60
C ALA A 169 28.77 25.00 50.81
N SER A 170 28.18 25.33 51.97
CA SER A 170 28.78 25.83 53.22
C SER A 170 29.09 27.34 53.24
N GLY A 171 28.40 28.05 54.15
CA GLY A 171 28.83 29.28 54.83
C GLY A 171 28.79 30.58 54.01
N ALA A 172 28.52 31.77 54.53
CA ALA A 172 28.07 32.24 55.84
C ALA A 172 27.88 33.77 55.71
N THR A 173 26.99 34.36 56.54
CA THR A 173 26.92 35.80 56.94
C THR A 173 26.48 36.81 55.86
N ASN A 174 25.72 37.90 56.10
CA ASN A 174 25.30 38.59 57.32
C ASN A 174 24.14 39.57 57.01
N ALA A 175 23.30 39.77 58.03
CA ALA A 175 22.63 41.01 58.47
C ALA A 175 21.80 41.89 57.50
N GLY A 176 20.56 42.19 57.91
CA GLY A 176 19.79 43.35 57.45
C GLY A 176 18.31 43.29 57.81
N ASP A 177 17.96 43.65 59.05
CA ASP A 177 16.59 43.89 59.52
C ASP A 177 15.85 44.92 58.65
N ASN A 178 14.58 44.66 58.30
CA ASN A 178 13.51 45.53 58.80
C ASN A 178 12.11 44.88 58.70
N LYS A 179 11.34 45.06 59.76
CA LYS A 179 9.94 44.65 59.93
C LYS A 179 9.00 45.46 59.03
N THR A 180 7.94 44.81 58.53
CA THR A 180 6.63 45.46 58.39
C THR A 180 5.49 44.43 58.46
N GLU A 181 4.52 44.75 59.30
CA GLU A 181 3.21 44.12 59.52
C GLU A 181 2.24 44.39 58.33
N PRO A 182 1.04 43.79 58.32
CA PRO A 182 0.33 43.40 57.10
C PRO A 182 -0.55 44.54 56.55
N ASP A 183 -0.71 44.58 55.22
CA ASP A 183 -1.78 45.37 54.61
C ASP A 183 -2.52 44.56 53.56
N THR A 184 -3.83 44.47 53.77
CA THR A 184 -4.82 43.80 52.92
C THR A 184 -4.95 44.54 51.60
N THR A 185 -4.54 43.93 50.49
CA THR A 185 -4.90 44.40 49.15
C THR A 185 -5.66 43.34 48.37
N THR A 186 -6.94 43.61 48.19
CA THR A 186 -7.87 42.88 47.32
C THR A 186 -7.39 42.96 45.87
N THR A 187 -6.87 41.86 45.32
CA THR A 187 -6.56 41.77 43.88
C THR A 187 -7.84 41.55 43.08
N THR A 188 -8.30 42.60 42.41
CA THR A 188 -9.28 42.53 41.33
C THR A 188 -8.67 41.82 40.12
N THR A 189 -9.15 40.62 39.81
CA THR A 189 -8.88 39.94 38.54
C THR A 189 -9.53 40.73 37.40
N LYS A 190 -8.69 41.29 36.53
CA LYS A 190 -9.12 41.95 35.28
C LYS A 190 -9.67 40.87 34.33
N ALA A 191 -10.98 40.87 34.11
CA ALA A 191 -11.63 40.01 33.13
C ALA A 191 -11.03 40.27 31.73
N ALA A 192 -10.73 39.19 30.99
CA ALA A 192 -10.34 39.28 29.59
C ALA A 192 -11.46 40.00 28.80
N PRO A 193 -11.13 40.87 27.83
CA PRO A 193 -12.15 41.56 27.06
C PRO A 193 -12.99 40.55 26.28
N ALA A 194 -14.31 40.72 26.32
CA ALA A 194 -15.24 39.93 25.52
C ALA A 194 -14.91 40.11 24.03
N ALA A 195 -14.79 39.00 23.29
CA ALA A 195 -14.52 39.01 21.86
C ALA A 195 -15.51 39.95 21.15
N THR A 196 -14.97 40.81 20.30
CA THR A 196 -15.77 41.75 19.51
C THR A 196 -16.70 41.00 18.55
N SER A 197 -17.79 41.64 18.14
CA SER A 197 -18.75 41.08 17.18
C SER A 197 -18.08 40.56 15.90
N GLU A 198 -16.99 41.21 15.47
CA GLU A 198 -16.21 40.85 14.28
C GLU A 198 -15.37 39.59 14.49
N GLU A 199 -14.73 39.45 15.66
CA GLU A 199 -13.96 38.24 16.03
C GLU A 199 -14.88 37.01 16.15
N LEU A 200 -16.09 37.19 16.69
CA LEU A 200 -17.08 36.13 16.78
C LEU A 200 -17.55 35.67 15.39
N VAL A 201 -17.83 36.61 14.49
CA VAL A 201 -18.20 36.31 13.10
C VAL A 201 -17.07 35.58 12.37
N ALA A 202 -15.82 36.05 12.51
CA ALA A 202 -14.66 35.40 11.90
C ALA A 202 -14.42 33.98 12.46
N SER A 203 -14.69 33.75 13.74
CA SER A 203 -14.62 32.42 14.35
C SER A 203 -15.71 31.48 13.79
N ILE A 204 -16.94 31.96 13.66
CA ILE A 204 -18.05 31.19 13.10
C ILE A 204 -17.79 30.84 11.63
N SER A 205 -17.28 31.79 10.83
CA SER A 205 -16.92 31.54 9.43
C SER A 205 -15.85 30.45 9.30
N ARG A 206 -14.80 30.48 10.13
CA ARG A 206 -13.77 29.43 10.15
C ARG A 206 -14.34 28.06 10.52
N SER A 207 -15.22 28.00 11.52
CA SER A 207 -15.90 26.75 11.89
C SER A 207 -16.78 26.22 10.76
N LEU A 208 -17.52 27.08 10.06
CA LEU A 208 -18.33 26.68 8.91
C LEU A 208 -17.47 26.19 7.74
N ASP A 209 -16.34 26.84 7.46
CA ASP A 209 -15.39 26.40 6.43
C ASP A 209 -14.80 25.01 6.78
N ASN A 210 -14.49 24.77 8.06
CA ASN A 210 -14.03 23.46 8.54
C ASN A 210 -15.11 22.38 8.41
N ILE A 211 -16.36 22.69 8.73
CA ILE A 211 -17.49 21.76 8.57
C ILE A 211 -17.75 21.47 7.09
N GLU A 212 -17.76 22.48 6.22
CA GLU A 212 -17.92 22.28 4.77
C GLU A 212 -16.78 21.40 4.22
N ARG A 213 -15.53 21.64 4.66
CA ARG A 213 -14.39 20.81 4.30
C ARG A 213 -14.58 19.36 4.76
N ALA A 214 -14.97 19.14 6.02
CA ALA A 214 -15.21 17.80 6.57
C ALA A 214 -16.33 17.06 5.83
N ILE A 215 -17.46 17.73 5.54
CA ILE A 215 -18.57 17.14 4.78
C ILE A 215 -18.12 16.76 3.37
N ASN A 216 -17.37 17.65 2.69
CA ASN A 216 -16.86 17.37 1.36
C ASN A 216 -15.87 16.20 1.34
N THR A 217 -14.97 16.13 2.34
CA THR A 217 -14.06 15.00 2.52
C THR A 217 -14.83 13.69 2.74
N ASN A 218 -15.84 13.68 3.61
CA ASN A 218 -16.66 12.50 3.87
C ASN A 218 -17.46 12.06 2.63
N LEU A 219 -18.03 13.01 1.88
CA LEU A 219 -18.73 12.72 0.63
C LEU A 219 -17.79 12.16 -0.44
N SER A 220 -16.57 12.70 -0.53
CA SER A 220 -15.52 12.18 -1.42
C SER A 220 -15.16 10.75 -1.05
N GLN A 221 -14.87 10.48 0.23
CA GLN A 221 -14.53 9.13 0.71
C GLN A 221 -15.67 8.14 0.46
N ALA A 222 -16.92 8.53 0.75
CA ALA A 222 -18.09 7.71 0.45
C ALA A 222 -18.25 7.45 -1.05
N SER A 223 -17.87 8.39 -1.91
CA SER A 223 -17.84 8.19 -3.36
C SER A 223 -16.75 7.24 -3.80
N THR A 224 -15.55 7.36 -3.24
CA THR A 224 -14.43 6.47 -3.51
C THR A 224 -14.76 5.03 -3.13
N MET A 225 -15.41 4.84 -1.96
CA MET A 225 -15.80 3.54 -1.44
C MET A 225 -16.83 2.78 -2.29
N ASP A 226 -17.54 3.42 -3.22
CA ASP A 226 -18.38 2.70 -4.19
C ASP A 226 -17.58 1.72 -5.05
N GLY A 227 -16.30 2.04 -5.31
CA GLY A 227 -15.37 1.20 -6.08
C GLY A 227 -14.69 0.10 -5.27
N PHE A 228 -14.93 0.04 -3.94
CA PHE A 228 -14.26 -0.95 -3.09
C PHE A 228 -14.64 -2.39 -3.51
N PRO A 229 -13.67 -3.24 -3.84
CA PRO A 229 -13.94 -4.56 -4.40
C PRO A 229 -14.56 -5.50 -3.37
N ARG A 230 -15.42 -6.40 -3.85
CA ARG A 230 -16.07 -7.43 -3.03
C ARG A 230 -15.46 -8.78 -3.29
N PHE A 231 -14.96 -9.40 -2.23
CA PHE A 231 -14.39 -10.75 -2.27
C PHE A 231 -15.34 -11.75 -1.62
N SER A 232 -15.46 -12.92 -2.23
CA SER A 232 -16.14 -14.08 -1.66
C SER A 232 -15.43 -14.60 -0.41
N ASP A 233 -16.13 -15.31 0.47
CA ASP A 233 -15.55 -15.89 1.69
C ASP A 233 -14.47 -16.95 1.41
N SER A 234 -14.59 -17.64 0.27
CA SER A 234 -13.63 -18.63 -0.21
C SER A 234 -12.34 -18.01 -0.74
N CYS A 235 -12.33 -16.74 -1.15
CA CYS A 235 -11.12 -16.03 -1.56
C CYS A 235 -10.11 -15.97 -0.40
N LYS A 236 -8.88 -16.43 -0.66
CA LYS A 236 -7.75 -16.47 0.29
C LYS A 236 -6.55 -15.63 -0.18
N SER A 237 -6.73 -14.79 -1.19
CA SER A 237 -5.66 -13.98 -1.76
C SER A 237 -5.08 -13.00 -0.73
N LEU A 238 -3.78 -12.70 -0.86
CA LEU A 238 -3.15 -11.65 -0.05
C LEU A 238 -3.78 -10.28 -0.30
N LEU A 239 -4.25 -10.02 -1.53
CA LEU A 239 -5.04 -8.82 -1.85
C LEU A 239 -6.23 -8.69 -0.90
N LYS A 240 -7.10 -9.72 -0.81
CA LYS A 240 -8.26 -9.68 0.09
C LYS A 240 -7.84 -9.50 1.55
N LYS A 241 -6.79 -10.20 1.98
CA LYS A 241 -6.31 -10.16 3.36
C LYS A 241 -5.88 -8.76 3.79
N HIS A 242 -5.26 -7.99 2.89
CA HIS A 242 -4.65 -6.69 3.22
C HIS A 242 -5.39 -5.46 2.69
N LEU A 243 -6.34 -5.63 1.76
CA LEU A 243 -7.14 -4.53 1.25
C LEU A 243 -8.30 -4.19 2.20
N SER A 244 -7.98 -3.40 3.24
CA SER A 244 -8.98 -2.79 4.13
C SER A 244 -9.57 -1.51 3.51
N PRO A 245 -10.72 -1.01 4.02
CA PRO A 245 -11.27 0.28 3.59
C PRO A 245 -10.26 1.44 3.70
N ASP A 246 -9.46 1.48 4.76
CA ASP A 246 -8.45 2.52 4.95
C ASP A 246 -7.31 2.42 3.93
N VAL A 247 -6.84 1.19 3.65
CA VAL A 247 -5.82 0.94 2.62
C VAL A 247 -6.36 1.32 1.24
N TYR A 248 -7.61 0.96 0.94
CA TYR A 248 -8.25 1.33 -0.32
C TYR A 248 -8.42 2.84 -0.43
N LEU A 249 -8.92 3.54 0.59
CA LEU A 249 -9.03 5.01 0.59
C LEU A 249 -7.66 5.69 0.45
N ALA A 250 -6.61 5.10 1.01
CA ALA A 250 -5.25 5.62 0.87
C ALA A 250 -4.73 5.51 -0.57
N CYS A 251 -5.11 4.47 -1.32
CA CYS A 251 -4.57 4.19 -2.66
C CYS A 251 -5.52 4.55 -3.82
N ALA A 252 -6.83 4.54 -3.60
CA ALA A 252 -7.83 4.72 -4.64
C ALA A 252 -7.73 6.11 -5.28
N GLY A 253 -7.84 6.14 -6.62
CA GLY A 253 -7.62 7.35 -7.40
C GLY A 253 -6.16 7.79 -7.54
N ARG A 254 -5.20 7.15 -6.86
CA ARG A 254 -3.78 7.38 -7.13
C ARG A 254 -3.38 6.77 -8.46
N VAL A 255 -2.46 7.45 -9.12
CA VAL A 255 -1.93 7.11 -10.43
C VAL A 255 -0.43 7.35 -10.41
N THR A 256 0.33 6.43 -11.00
CA THR A 256 1.78 6.57 -11.14
C THR A 256 2.12 7.63 -12.22
N PRO A 257 3.36 8.13 -12.29
CA PRO A 257 3.75 9.09 -13.34
C PRO A 257 3.49 8.59 -14.78
N ASN A 258 3.48 7.28 -15.00
CA ASN A 258 3.21 6.67 -16.31
C ASN A 258 1.72 6.35 -16.55
N GLY A 259 0.82 6.77 -15.66
CA GLY A 259 -0.61 6.57 -15.83
C GLY A 259 -1.13 5.22 -15.33
N PHE A 260 -0.34 4.41 -14.63
CA PHE A 260 -0.81 3.14 -14.06
C PHE A 260 -1.63 3.42 -12.81
N THR A 261 -2.83 2.83 -12.71
CA THR A 261 -3.79 3.13 -11.65
C THR A 261 -3.80 2.05 -10.58
N PHE A 262 -4.28 2.40 -9.39
CA PHE A 262 -4.48 1.40 -8.32
C PHE A 262 -5.46 0.29 -8.73
N ASP A 263 -6.52 0.63 -9.46
CA ASP A 263 -7.49 -0.36 -9.95
C ASP A 263 -6.83 -1.37 -10.90
N ALA A 264 -5.96 -0.90 -11.80
CA ALA A 264 -5.19 -1.79 -12.67
C ALA A 264 -4.25 -2.71 -11.87
N ALA A 265 -3.67 -2.22 -10.78
CA ALA A 265 -2.79 -3.00 -9.91
C ALA A 265 -3.52 -4.17 -9.23
N ILE A 266 -4.78 -4.00 -8.84
CA ILE A 266 -5.57 -5.00 -8.10
C ILE A 266 -6.51 -5.83 -8.99
N GLN A 267 -6.71 -5.45 -10.26
CA GLN A 267 -7.71 -6.03 -11.15
C GLN A 267 -7.62 -7.56 -11.23
N SER A 268 -6.40 -8.10 -11.34
CA SER A 268 -6.21 -9.54 -11.41
C SER A 268 -6.78 -10.29 -10.22
N GLY A 269 -6.61 -9.79 -8.99
CA GLY A 269 -7.13 -10.45 -7.79
C GLY A 269 -8.64 -10.24 -7.60
N VAL A 270 -9.19 -9.16 -8.14
CA VAL A 270 -10.63 -8.91 -8.17
C VAL A 270 -11.34 -9.89 -9.10
N ASP A 271 -10.81 -10.06 -10.32
CA ASP A 271 -11.37 -10.97 -11.33
C ASP A 271 -11.11 -12.44 -10.98
N ASN A 272 -9.93 -12.74 -10.44
CA ASN A 272 -9.46 -14.10 -10.18
C ASN A 272 -9.28 -14.32 -8.67
N GLN A 273 -10.40 -14.47 -7.97
CA GLN A 273 -10.43 -14.54 -6.50
C GLN A 273 -9.76 -15.78 -5.89
N ASP A 274 -9.38 -16.75 -6.71
CA ASP A 274 -8.60 -17.92 -6.32
C ASP A 274 -7.08 -17.70 -6.48
N SER A 275 -6.64 -16.50 -6.87
CA SER A 275 -5.23 -16.11 -6.85
C SER A 275 -4.65 -16.18 -5.44
N GLY A 276 -3.40 -16.64 -5.30
CA GLY A 276 -2.68 -16.59 -4.02
C GLY A 276 -2.32 -15.16 -3.58
N VAL A 277 -2.02 -14.26 -4.53
CA VAL A 277 -1.56 -12.89 -4.24
C VAL A 277 -2.57 -11.86 -4.74
N GLY A 278 -2.76 -11.77 -6.06
CA GLY A 278 -3.83 -10.97 -6.66
C GLY A 278 -3.48 -9.51 -7.01
N LEU A 279 -2.21 -9.11 -6.99
CA LEU A 279 -1.80 -7.75 -7.39
C LEU A 279 -0.53 -7.76 -8.23
N TYR A 280 -0.42 -6.75 -9.10
CA TYR A 280 0.71 -6.54 -10.00
C TYR A 280 1.09 -5.06 -10.09
N ALA A 281 2.39 -4.78 -10.20
CA ALA A 281 2.94 -3.47 -10.50
C ALA A 281 3.01 -3.23 -12.02
N GLY A 282 2.67 -2.02 -12.46
CA GLY A 282 2.76 -1.62 -13.87
C GLY A 282 4.05 -0.89 -14.24
N ASP A 283 4.73 -0.36 -13.24
CA ASP A 283 6.00 0.36 -13.30
C ASP A 283 6.69 0.31 -11.94
N GLU A 284 7.90 0.87 -11.84
CA GLU A 284 8.67 0.88 -10.59
C GLU A 284 7.97 1.73 -9.51
N GLU A 285 7.39 2.86 -9.90
CA GLU A 285 6.71 3.79 -9.02
C GLU A 285 5.46 3.20 -8.36
N SER A 286 4.87 2.16 -8.94
CA SER A 286 3.74 1.41 -8.35
C SER A 286 4.03 0.98 -6.90
N TYR A 287 5.27 0.54 -6.61
CA TYR A 287 5.67 0.12 -5.27
C TYR A 287 5.71 1.26 -4.25
N THR A 288 5.89 2.51 -4.70
CA THR A 288 5.87 3.69 -3.82
C THR A 288 4.47 4.30 -3.74
N VAL A 289 3.79 4.48 -4.87
CA VAL A 289 2.49 5.14 -4.96
C VAL A 289 1.40 4.33 -4.24
N PHE A 290 1.49 2.99 -4.33
CA PHE A 290 0.54 2.05 -3.72
C PHE A 290 1.13 1.29 -2.52
N ALA A 291 2.22 1.81 -1.92
CA ALA A 291 2.90 1.24 -0.76
C ALA A 291 1.95 0.78 0.37
N PRO A 292 0.87 1.51 0.75
CA PRO A 292 -0.04 1.07 1.80
C PRO A 292 -0.62 -0.34 1.64
N LEU A 293 -0.73 -0.83 0.40
CA LEU A 293 -1.11 -2.21 0.09
C LEU A 293 0.12 -3.09 -0.20
N PHE A 294 1.02 -2.65 -1.09
CA PHE A 294 2.14 -3.46 -1.55
C PHE A 294 3.04 -3.90 -0.40
N ASP A 295 3.35 -3.01 0.54
CA ASP A 295 4.20 -3.31 1.70
C ASP A 295 3.61 -4.41 2.57
N LYS A 296 2.29 -4.37 2.83
CA LYS A 296 1.59 -5.39 3.62
C LYS A 296 1.62 -6.76 2.96
N VAL A 297 1.46 -6.79 1.64
CA VAL A 297 1.53 -8.02 0.84
C VAL A 297 2.94 -8.56 0.82
N ILE A 298 3.95 -7.72 0.61
CA ILE A 298 5.37 -8.08 0.59
C ILE A 298 5.77 -8.64 1.95
N GLU A 299 5.41 -7.97 3.04
CA GLU A 299 5.70 -8.42 4.40
C GLU A 299 5.10 -9.80 4.67
N ASP A 300 3.84 -10.04 4.31
CA ASP A 300 3.18 -11.33 4.53
C ASP A 300 3.76 -12.45 3.65
N TYR A 301 4.01 -12.16 2.36
CA TYR A 301 4.52 -13.16 1.42
C TYR A 301 5.98 -13.53 1.70
N HIS A 302 6.82 -12.54 2.00
CA HIS A 302 8.27 -12.71 2.20
C HIS A 302 8.63 -12.82 3.69
N ASN A 303 7.81 -13.54 4.45
CA ASN A 303 8.11 -13.97 5.83
C ASN A 303 8.51 -12.84 6.79
N GLY A 304 7.81 -11.71 6.72
CA GLY A 304 7.98 -10.57 7.62
C GLY A 304 8.94 -9.49 7.12
N TYR A 305 9.34 -9.51 5.84
CA TYR A 305 10.20 -8.48 5.24
C TYR A 305 9.56 -7.09 5.33
N LYS A 306 10.13 -6.22 6.16
CA LYS A 306 9.56 -4.92 6.54
C LYS A 306 9.92 -3.84 5.52
N PRO A 307 9.14 -2.75 5.44
CA PRO A 307 9.41 -1.62 4.53
C PRO A 307 10.77 -0.93 4.71
N TRP A 308 11.43 -1.13 5.86
CA TRP A 308 12.76 -0.59 6.18
C TRP A 308 13.89 -1.62 6.07
N ASP A 309 13.58 -2.87 5.72
CA ASP A 309 14.60 -3.88 5.47
C ASP A 309 15.30 -3.61 4.13
N THR A 310 16.54 -4.06 3.99
CA THR A 310 17.32 -3.88 2.76
C THR A 310 17.65 -5.21 2.11
N HIS A 311 17.67 -5.22 0.78
CA HIS A 311 18.01 -6.39 0.00
C HIS A 311 19.51 -6.41 -0.32
N VAL A 312 20.07 -7.61 -0.43
CA VAL A 312 21.46 -7.84 -0.83
C VAL A 312 21.46 -8.76 -2.03
N SER A 313 22.18 -8.38 -3.09
CA SER A 313 22.43 -9.22 -4.26
C SER A 313 23.88 -9.69 -4.29
N ASP A 314 24.09 -10.95 -4.66
CA ASP A 314 25.41 -11.57 -4.76
C ASP A 314 25.36 -12.73 -5.75
N MET A 315 25.89 -12.51 -6.95
CA MET A 315 25.92 -13.48 -8.05
C MET A 315 27.23 -14.29 -8.13
N ASP A 316 28.13 -14.17 -7.14
CA ASP A 316 29.45 -14.81 -7.17
C ASP A 316 29.37 -16.33 -6.95
N SER A 317 29.41 -17.07 -8.05
CA SER A 317 29.34 -18.54 -8.08
C SER A 317 30.48 -19.22 -7.32
N SER A 318 31.61 -18.54 -7.09
CA SER A 318 32.76 -19.11 -6.39
C SER A 318 32.46 -19.38 -4.91
N LYS A 319 31.49 -18.65 -4.33
CA LYS A 319 31.07 -18.77 -2.92
C LYS A 319 30.21 -20.00 -2.64
N LEU A 320 29.64 -20.63 -3.67
CA LEU A 320 28.84 -21.85 -3.50
C LEU A 320 29.68 -23.03 -3.01
N GLN A 321 29.12 -23.79 -2.08
CA GLN A 321 29.76 -24.93 -1.44
C GLN A 321 29.00 -26.21 -1.72
N GLY A 322 29.74 -27.24 -2.14
CA GLY A 322 29.23 -28.59 -2.34
C GLY A 322 28.43 -28.79 -3.63
N ASN A 323 27.98 -30.03 -3.79
CA ASN A 323 27.07 -30.48 -4.83
C ASN A 323 25.97 -31.30 -4.13
N PRO A 324 24.67 -31.08 -4.43
CA PRO A 324 23.58 -31.78 -3.74
C PRO A 324 23.56 -33.29 -3.99
N ASP A 325 24.12 -33.74 -5.12
CA ASP A 325 24.17 -35.15 -5.54
C ASP A 325 25.46 -35.43 -6.33
N PRO A 326 26.61 -35.59 -5.65
CA PRO A 326 27.90 -35.81 -6.30
C PRO A 326 27.98 -37.12 -7.08
N GLU A 327 27.24 -38.15 -6.64
CA GLU A 327 27.18 -39.45 -7.31
C GLU A 327 26.27 -39.42 -8.56
N GLY A 328 25.30 -38.51 -8.62
CA GLY A 328 24.42 -38.30 -9.77
C GLY A 328 23.26 -39.28 -9.86
N ASP A 329 22.94 -39.98 -8.77
CA ASP A 329 21.92 -41.03 -8.75
C ASP A 329 20.49 -40.48 -8.66
N PHE A 330 20.31 -39.29 -8.06
CA PHE A 330 19.02 -38.74 -7.66
C PHE A 330 18.60 -37.53 -8.50
N VAL A 331 19.50 -36.57 -8.73
CA VAL A 331 19.21 -35.31 -9.44
C VAL A 331 19.29 -35.52 -10.95
N LEU A 332 18.16 -35.36 -11.62
CA LEU A 332 18.02 -35.50 -13.08
C LEU A 332 18.47 -34.25 -13.84
N SER A 333 18.12 -33.08 -13.31
CA SER A 333 18.44 -31.79 -13.92
C SER A 333 18.36 -30.69 -12.90
N THR A 334 19.15 -29.64 -13.12
CA THR A 334 19.16 -28.44 -12.31
C THR A 334 18.85 -27.25 -13.21
N ARG A 335 18.07 -26.29 -12.69
CA ARG A 335 17.62 -25.11 -13.41
C ARG A 335 17.59 -23.92 -12.47
N ILE A 336 18.26 -22.84 -12.83
CA ILE A 336 18.23 -21.57 -12.10
C ILE A 336 17.66 -20.51 -13.03
N ARG A 337 16.61 -19.82 -12.60
CA ARG A 337 16.04 -18.68 -13.31
C ARG A 337 16.06 -17.43 -12.45
N VAL A 338 16.22 -16.27 -13.08
CA VAL A 338 15.90 -14.95 -12.52
C VAL A 338 14.98 -14.20 -13.47
N GLY A 339 14.40 -13.09 -13.04
CA GLY A 339 13.93 -12.09 -13.97
C GLY A 339 14.71 -10.80 -13.84
N ARG A 340 14.66 -9.97 -14.88
CA ARG A 340 15.16 -8.59 -14.86
C ARG A 340 14.21 -7.71 -15.65
N ASN A 341 14.08 -6.46 -15.23
CA ASN A 341 13.33 -5.42 -15.93
C ASN A 341 14.24 -4.20 -16.10
N ILE A 342 14.00 -3.41 -17.14
CA ILE A 342 14.74 -2.22 -17.52
C ILE A 342 14.03 -1.00 -16.94
N ARG A 343 14.75 -0.20 -16.15
CA ARG A 343 14.25 1.04 -15.53
C ARG A 343 13.77 2.01 -16.61
N GLY A 344 12.67 2.72 -16.31
CA GLY A 344 12.09 3.72 -17.22
C GLY A 344 11.21 3.14 -18.34
N LEU A 345 11.17 1.82 -18.50
CA LEU A 345 10.23 1.13 -19.37
C LEU A 345 9.20 0.42 -18.48
N GLY A 346 7.91 0.57 -18.80
CA GLY A 346 6.83 -0.04 -18.01
C GLY A 346 7.02 -1.56 -17.84
N LEU A 347 6.61 -2.08 -16.69
CA LEU A 347 6.51 -3.52 -16.43
C LEU A 347 5.38 -4.12 -17.28
N SER A 348 5.34 -5.45 -17.46
CA SER A 348 4.41 -6.08 -18.42
C SER A 348 2.94 -5.61 -18.29
N PRO A 349 2.36 -5.40 -17.08
CA PRO A 349 1.03 -4.82 -16.93
C PRO A 349 0.88 -3.40 -17.49
N GLY A 350 1.86 -2.52 -17.24
CA GLY A 350 1.84 -1.09 -17.57
C GLY A 350 2.54 -0.72 -18.88
N VAL A 351 3.25 -1.65 -19.53
CA VAL A 351 4.06 -1.37 -20.71
C VAL A 351 3.20 -0.98 -21.92
N SER A 352 3.56 0.11 -22.60
CA SER A 352 2.98 0.46 -23.89
C SER A 352 3.53 -0.42 -25.01
N ARG A 353 2.84 -0.46 -26.17
CA ARG A 353 3.34 -1.20 -27.35
C ARG A 353 4.72 -0.69 -27.80
N ALA A 354 4.95 0.63 -27.75
CA ALA A 354 6.23 1.24 -28.12
C ALA A 354 7.35 0.85 -27.14
N GLN A 355 7.11 0.95 -25.83
CA GLN A 355 8.08 0.51 -24.82
C GLN A 355 8.38 -0.99 -24.94
N ARG A 356 7.39 -1.83 -25.23
CA ARG A 356 7.60 -3.28 -25.39
C ARG A 356 8.52 -3.60 -26.58
N ARG A 357 8.36 -2.89 -27.70
CA ARG A 357 9.26 -2.98 -28.86
C ARG A 357 10.67 -2.52 -28.50
N GLU A 358 10.79 -1.47 -27.70
CA GLU A 358 12.09 -0.97 -27.24
C GLU A 358 12.80 -1.97 -26.30
N VAL A 359 12.06 -2.60 -25.38
CA VAL A 359 12.58 -3.71 -24.57
C VAL A 359 13.09 -4.84 -25.47
N GLU A 360 12.28 -5.29 -26.44
CA GLU A 360 12.70 -6.36 -27.36
C GLU A 360 13.96 -5.95 -28.13
N ARG A 361 14.02 -4.72 -28.67
CA ARG A 361 15.18 -4.23 -29.41
C ARG A 361 16.45 -4.27 -28.54
N ILE A 362 16.42 -3.68 -27.35
CA ILE A 362 17.57 -3.63 -26.43
C ILE A 362 18.03 -5.05 -26.07
N VAL A 363 17.10 -5.91 -25.71
CA VAL A 363 17.42 -7.27 -25.26
C VAL A 363 17.94 -8.12 -26.43
N VAL A 364 17.35 -8.04 -27.62
CA VAL A 364 17.82 -8.77 -28.80
C VAL A 364 19.19 -8.27 -29.25
N ASP A 365 19.44 -6.96 -29.23
CA ASP A 365 20.75 -6.39 -29.53
C ASP A 365 21.82 -6.89 -28.54
N ALA A 366 21.46 -7.06 -27.27
CA ALA A 366 22.34 -7.63 -26.26
C ALA A 366 22.63 -9.12 -26.53
N LEU A 367 21.59 -9.90 -26.81
CA LEU A 367 21.69 -11.33 -27.05
C LEU A 367 22.45 -11.67 -28.33
N ALA A 368 22.37 -10.82 -29.36
CA ALA A 368 23.11 -10.98 -30.60
C ALA A 368 24.64 -10.87 -30.42
N LYS A 369 25.10 -10.28 -29.31
CA LYS A 369 26.52 -10.12 -28.98
C LYS A 369 27.06 -11.23 -28.07
N MET A 370 26.22 -12.18 -27.67
CA MET A 370 26.66 -13.33 -26.87
C MET A 370 27.65 -14.17 -27.68
N ASP A 371 28.75 -14.56 -27.04
CA ASP A 371 29.82 -15.34 -27.63
C ASP A 371 30.06 -16.65 -26.86
N ALA A 372 31.09 -17.40 -27.27
CA ALA A 372 31.50 -18.65 -26.63
C ALA A 372 30.33 -19.60 -26.31
N ASP A 373 30.19 -20.04 -25.06
CA ASP A 373 29.14 -20.95 -24.60
C ASP A 373 27.75 -20.29 -24.47
N LEU A 374 27.66 -18.96 -24.58
CA LEU A 374 26.41 -18.20 -24.51
C LEU A 374 25.84 -17.84 -25.89
N LYS A 375 26.63 -18.01 -26.96
CA LYS A 375 26.20 -17.74 -28.34
C LYS A 375 24.94 -18.53 -28.69
N GLY A 376 23.99 -17.86 -29.34
CA GLY A 376 22.70 -18.46 -29.65
C GLY A 376 21.87 -17.70 -30.67
N LYS A 377 20.58 -18.03 -30.71
CA LYS A 377 19.60 -17.46 -31.63
C LYS A 377 18.35 -16.98 -30.89
N TYR A 378 17.85 -15.81 -31.28
CA TYR A 378 16.55 -15.29 -30.87
C TYR A 378 15.46 -15.70 -31.86
N PHE A 379 14.32 -16.12 -31.33
CA PHE A 379 13.13 -16.53 -32.06
C PHE A 379 11.95 -15.65 -31.61
N SER A 380 11.61 -14.67 -32.45
CA SER A 380 10.41 -13.85 -32.24
C SER A 380 9.15 -14.70 -32.42
N LEU A 381 8.21 -14.62 -31.47
CA LEU A 381 6.95 -15.35 -31.54
C LEU A 381 6.10 -14.92 -32.74
N SER A 382 6.23 -13.67 -33.21
CA SER A 382 5.50 -13.17 -34.38
C SER A 382 5.93 -13.84 -35.68
N ASN A 383 7.20 -14.25 -35.76
CA ASN A 383 7.85 -14.71 -37.00
C ASN A 383 8.41 -16.15 -36.85
N MET A 384 7.98 -16.88 -35.82
CA MET A 384 8.44 -18.24 -35.55
C MET A 384 7.86 -19.22 -36.57
N SER A 385 8.70 -20.08 -37.16
CA SER A 385 8.22 -21.17 -38.01
C SER A 385 7.45 -22.21 -37.18
N GLU A 386 6.55 -22.97 -37.82
CA GLU A 386 5.84 -24.05 -37.13
C GLU A 386 6.78 -25.16 -36.67
N GLU A 387 7.88 -25.38 -37.39
CA GLU A 387 8.95 -26.31 -37.04
C GLU A 387 9.67 -25.86 -35.75
N ASP A 388 10.13 -24.60 -35.70
CA ASP A 388 10.79 -24.02 -34.52
C ASP A 388 9.82 -24.05 -33.33
N ARG A 389 8.55 -23.69 -33.55
CA ARG A 389 7.51 -23.71 -32.52
C ARG A 389 7.31 -25.12 -31.95
N LYS A 390 7.16 -26.14 -32.79
CA LYS A 390 6.99 -27.53 -32.36
C LYS A 390 8.21 -28.01 -31.57
N GLN A 391 9.42 -27.69 -32.04
CA GLN A 391 10.64 -28.07 -31.35
C GLN A 391 10.74 -27.42 -29.97
N LEU A 392 10.51 -26.11 -29.86
CA LEU A 392 10.58 -25.39 -28.58
C LEU A 392 9.49 -25.83 -27.59
N VAL A 393 8.33 -26.27 -28.08
CA VAL A 393 7.30 -26.90 -27.24
C VAL A 393 7.75 -28.27 -26.75
N ALA A 394 8.31 -29.11 -27.63
CA ALA A 394 8.81 -30.44 -27.27
C ALA A 394 9.97 -30.37 -26.27
N ASP A 395 10.82 -29.35 -26.38
CA ASP A 395 11.93 -29.11 -25.45
C ASP A 395 11.48 -28.47 -24.13
N HIS A 396 10.18 -28.17 -23.97
CA HIS A 396 9.62 -27.47 -22.82
C HIS A 396 10.19 -26.05 -22.59
N PHE A 397 10.64 -25.38 -23.65
CA PHE A 397 11.22 -24.04 -23.59
C PHE A 397 10.24 -22.92 -23.90
N LEU A 398 9.24 -23.19 -24.76
CA LEU A 398 8.30 -22.17 -25.19
C LEU A 398 7.25 -21.87 -24.11
N PHE A 399 7.19 -20.62 -23.68
CA PHE A 399 6.10 -20.11 -22.87
C PHE A 399 4.83 -19.90 -23.72
N LYS A 400 3.66 -19.99 -23.10
CA LYS A 400 2.36 -19.96 -23.80
C LYS A 400 1.56 -18.74 -23.37
N LYS A 401 0.75 -18.20 -24.29
CA LYS A 401 -0.34 -17.28 -23.93
C LYS A 401 -1.36 -18.04 -23.07
N GLY A 402 -2.02 -17.35 -22.15
CA GLY A 402 -3.27 -17.84 -21.58
C GLY A 402 -3.29 -18.04 -20.07
N ASP A 403 -2.27 -17.56 -19.36
CA ASP A 403 -2.45 -17.32 -17.92
C ASP A 403 -3.50 -16.21 -17.74
N ARG A 404 -4.65 -16.56 -17.13
CA ARG A 404 -5.77 -15.64 -16.89
C ARG A 404 -5.46 -14.55 -15.87
N PHE A 405 -4.54 -14.80 -14.93
CA PHE A 405 -4.06 -13.79 -13.98
C PHE A 405 -3.27 -12.73 -14.75
N LEU A 406 -2.32 -13.15 -15.59
CA LEU A 406 -1.56 -12.24 -16.46
C LEU A 406 -2.46 -11.52 -17.49
N GLN A 407 -3.51 -12.18 -17.97
CA GLN A 407 -4.49 -11.56 -18.85
C GLN A 407 -5.26 -10.44 -18.16
N SER A 408 -5.80 -10.69 -16.96
CA SER A 408 -6.54 -9.70 -16.19
C SER A 408 -5.65 -8.57 -15.68
N ALA A 409 -4.36 -8.86 -15.38
CA ALA A 409 -3.35 -7.85 -15.10
C ALA A 409 -2.94 -7.01 -16.34
N GLY A 410 -3.41 -7.35 -17.54
CA GLY A 410 -3.08 -6.62 -18.77
C GLY A 410 -1.71 -6.94 -19.39
N ALA A 411 -0.97 -7.92 -18.87
CA ALA A 411 0.35 -8.33 -19.39
C ALA A 411 0.27 -9.01 -20.77
N ASN A 412 -0.88 -9.59 -21.11
CA ASN A 412 -1.10 -10.29 -22.39
C ASN A 412 -1.56 -9.39 -23.56
N ARG A 413 -1.56 -8.06 -23.40
CA ARG A 413 -1.92 -7.11 -24.48
C ARG A 413 -1.00 -7.28 -25.70
N ASP A 414 -1.58 -7.12 -26.89
CA ASP A 414 -0.91 -7.15 -28.19
C ASP A 414 -0.18 -8.47 -28.54
N TRP A 415 -0.47 -9.56 -27.83
CA TRP A 415 0.17 -10.86 -28.09
C TRP A 415 0.00 -11.33 -29.56
N PRO A 416 1.04 -11.87 -30.23
CA PRO A 416 2.39 -12.22 -29.73
C PRO A 416 3.44 -11.12 -29.93
N GLU A 417 3.05 -9.89 -30.25
CA GLU A 417 3.98 -8.84 -30.67
C GLU A 417 5.06 -8.54 -29.64
N SER A 418 6.30 -8.45 -30.12
CA SER A 418 7.52 -8.19 -29.35
C SER A 418 7.78 -9.16 -28.22
N ARG A 419 7.32 -10.41 -28.37
CA ARG A 419 7.68 -11.52 -27.49
C ARG A 419 8.56 -12.48 -28.26
N GLY A 420 9.43 -13.16 -27.54
CA GLY A 420 10.27 -14.18 -28.12
C GLY A 420 11.08 -14.92 -27.09
N ILE A 421 11.85 -15.87 -27.60
CA ILE A 421 12.74 -16.69 -26.81
C ILE A 421 14.11 -16.71 -27.46
N PHE A 422 15.14 -16.56 -26.66
CA PHE A 422 16.51 -16.87 -27.02
C PHE A 422 16.94 -18.15 -26.34
N HIS A 423 17.77 -18.94 -27.01
CA HIS A 423 18.60 -19.93 -26.36
C HIS A 423 19.98 -20.00 -27.03
N ASN A 424 20.99 -20.35 -26.23
CA ASN A 424 22.31 -20.70 -26.76
C ASN A 424 22.26 -22.01 -27.57
N ASP A 425 23.31 -22.28 -28.34
CA ASP A 425 23.38 -23.46 -29.21
C ASP A 425 23.20 -24.77 -28.44
N GLU A 426 23.74 -24.85 -27.22
CA GLU A 426 23.65 -26.01 -26.32
C GLU A 426 22.34 -26.10 -25.51
N LYS A 427 21.44 -25.11 -25.64
CA LYS A 427 20.16 -25.03 -24.90
C LYS A 427 20.34 -25.07 -23.37
N THR A 428 21.46 -24.57 -22.87
CA THR A 428 21.81 -24.48 -21.44
C THR A 428 21.68 -23.08 -20.86
N PHE A 429 21.43 -22.07 -21.70
CA PHE A 429 21.13 -20.69 -21.34
C PHE A 429 19.99 -20.17 -22.22
N LEU A 430 18.93 -19.65 -21.62
CA LEU A 430 17.72 -19.20 -22.31
C LEU A 430 17.25 -17.85 -21.75
N VAL A 431 16.64 -17.03 -22.61
CA VAL A 431 15.98 -15.78 -22.19
C VAL A 431 14.59 -15.71 -22.81
N TRP A 432 13.55 -15.61 -21.98
CA TRP A 432 12.22 -15.22 -22.45
C TRP A 432 12.09 -13.71 -22.41
N VAL A 433 11.53 -13.14 -23.47
CA VAL A 433 11.40 -11.68 -23.65
C VAL A 433 9.92 -11.30 -23.66
N ASN A 434 9.56 -10.32 -22.81
CA ASN A 434 8.23 -9.68 -22.71
C ASN A 434 7.04 -10.61 -22.36
N GLU A 435 7.26 -11.57 -21.48
CA GLU A 435 6.21 -12.45 -20.94
C GLU A 435 5.59 -11.82 -19.67
N GLU A 436 5.74 -12.43 -18.49
CA GLU A 436 5.30 -11.87 -17.20
C GLU A 436 6.18 -10.69 -16.76
N ASP A 437 7.47 -10.80 -17.02
CA ASP A 437 8.46 -9.73 -16.88
C ASP A 437 9.14 -9.50 -18.24
N GLN A 438 9.86 -8.38 -18.36
CA GLN A 438 10.58 -8.04 -19.58
C GLN A 438 11.62 -9.10 -19.95
N MET A 439 12.32 -9.67 -18.95
CA MET A 439 13.24 -10.79 -19.14
C MET A 439 13.02 -11.87 -18.07
N ARG A 440 12.99 -13.13 -18.50
CA ARG A 440 13.26 -14.31 -17.66
C ARG A 440 14.53 -14.98 -18.16
N ILE A 441 15.59 -14.90 -17.39
CA ILE A 441 16.93 -15.40 -17.74
C ILE A 441 17.14 -16.72 -17.03
N ILE A 442 17.48 -17.76 -17.77
CA ILE A 442 17.44 -19.15 -17.32
C ILE A 442 18.76 -19.81 -17.68
N SER A 443 19.35 -20.53 -16.73
CA SER A 443 20.45 -21.45 -16.96
C SER A 443 20.03 -22.84 -16.48
N MET A 444 20.27 -23.87 -17.27
CA MET A 444 19.89 -25.24 -16.92
C MET A 444 20.75 -26.29 -17.62
N GLN A 445 20.82 -27.49 -17.04
CA GLN A 445 21.42 -28.68 -17.65
C GLN A 445 21.00 -29.94 -16.89
N LYS A 446 21.39 -31.11 -17.41
CA LYS A 446 21.27 -32.39 -16.70
C LYS A 446 22.25 -32.47 -15.53
N GLY A 447 21.89 -33.25 -14.51
CA GLY A 447 22.70 -33.45 -13.30
C GLY A 447 22.62 -32.29 -12.30
N SER A 448 23.56 -32.31 -11.35
CA SER A 448 23.52 -31.58 -10.09
C SER A 448 24.55 -30.44 -9.96
N ASP A 449 25.29 -30.12 -11.03
CA ASP A 449 26.32 -29.07 -11.00
C ASP A 449 25.72 -27.66 -10.98
N ALA A 450 25.16 -27.30 -9.82
CA ALA A 450 24.55 -26.00 -9.57
C ALA A 450 25.56 -24.86 -9.72
N LYS A 451 26.85 -25.10 -9.46
CA LYS A 451 27.91 -24.09 -9.56
C LYS A 451 28.14 -23.68 -11.01
N GLN A 452 28.30 -24.65 -11.92
CA GLN A 452 28.45 -24.36 -13.35
C GLN A 452 27.21 -23.64 -13.92
N ILE A 453 26.01 -24.06 -13.50
CA ILE A 453 24.76 -23.46 -13.95
C ILE A 453 24.63 -22.01 -13.47
N PHE A 454 24.97 -21.76 -12.20
CA PHE A 454 24.91 -20.43 -11.61
C PHE A 454 25.99 -19.50 -12.19
N ASP A 455 27.20 -20.00 -12.42
CA ASP A 455 28.26 -19.27 -13.12
C ASP A 455 27.82 -18.82 -14.52
N ARG A 456 27.30 -19.74 -15.33
CA ARG A 456 26.77 -19.42 -16.66
C ARG A 456 25.64 -18.40 -16.60
N LEU A 457 24.77 -18.50 -15.59
CA LEU A 457 23.69 -17.54 -15.37
C LEU A 457 24.25 -16.14 -15.06
N SER A 458 25.22 -16.03 -14.15
CA SER A 458 25.86 -14.76 -13.79
C SER A 458 26.49 -14.10 -14.99
N ARG A 459 27.35 -14.82 -15.73
CA ARG A 459 28.00 -14.30 -16.94
C ARG A 459 27.01 -13.81 -17.99
N GLY A 460 25.92 -14.56 -18.19
CA GLY A 460 24.86 -14.18 -19.12
C GLY A 460 24.10 -12.93 -18.69
N ILE A 461 23.81 -12.78 -17.40
CA ILE A 461 23.18 -11.57 -16.84
C ILE A 461 24.11 -10.38 -16.99
N ASP A 462 25.39 -10.51 -16.62
CA ASP A 462 26.39 -9.44 -16.72
C ASP A 462 26.54 -8.95 -18.17
N ALA A 463 26.58 -9.88 -19.12
CA ALA A 463 26.67 -9.56 -20.55
C ALA A 463 25.41 -8.81 -21.04
N ILE A 464 24.21 -9.19 -20.59
CA ILE A 464 22.97 -8.43 -20.91
C ILE A 464 23.01 -7.05 -20.26
N GLU A 465 23.39 -6.95 -18.99
CA GLU A 465 23.41 -5.70 -18.23
C GLU A 465 24.35 -4.66 -18.84
N GLN A 466 25.54 -5.09 -19.29
CA GLN A 466 26.48 -4.22 -19.99
C GLN A 466 25.87 -3.59 -21.25
N GLN A 467 25.03 -4.33 -21.97
CA GLN A 467 24.38 -3.83 -23.19
C GLN A 467 23.18 -2.94 -22.89
N VAL A 468 22.42 -3.25 -21.83
CA VAL A 468 21.37 -2.36 -21.30
C VAL A 468 21.98 -1.00 -20.90
N LYS A 469 23.12 -1.02 -20.19
CA LYS A 469 23.90 0.19 -19.85
C LYS A 469 24.40 0.93 -21.08
N ALA A 470 24.95 0.22 -22.07
CA ALA A 470 25.40 0.82 -23.32
C ALA A 470 24.25 1.48 -24.12
N ALA A 471 23.01 1.00 -23.96
CA ALA A 471 21.81 1.59 -24.55
C ALA A 471 21.26 2.79 -23.76
N GLY A 472 21.89 3.19 -22.65
CA GLY A 472 21.48 4.32 -21.81
C GLY A 472 20.42 3.97 -20.76
N TYR A 473 20.23 2.69 -20.45
CA TYR A 473 19.31 2.20 -19.44
C TYR A 473 20.03 1.45 -18.33
N GLU A 474 19.30 1.05 -17.31
CA GLU A 474 19.77 0.15 -16.26
C GLU A 474 18.66 -0.83 -15.87
N PHE A 475 19.00 -1.86 -15.10
CA PHE A 475 17.95 -2.70 -14.52
C PHE A 475 17.19 -1.93 -13.43
N ALA A 476 15.88 -2.13 -13.37
CA ALA A 476 15.04 -1.61 -12.31
C ALA A 476 15.41 -2.28 -10.98
N HIS A 477 16.06 -1.54 -10.10
CA HIS A 477 16.59 -2.02 -8.83
C HIS A 477 16.59 -0.92 -7.77
N ASN A 478 16.24 -1.22 -6.52
CA ASN A 478 16.48 -0.33 -5.37
C ASN A 478 16.95 -1.10 -4.13
N ASP A 479 17.49 -0.39 -3.14
CA ASP A 479 18.11 -0.99 -1.95
C ASP A 479 17.11 -1.76 -1.06
N HIS A 480 15.82 -1.41 -1.11
CA HIS A 480 14.80 -2.05 -0.30
C HIS A 480 14.28 -3.35 -0.96
N LEU A 481 13.89 -3.30 -2.22
CA LEU A 481 13.22 -4.39 -2.93
C LEU A 481 14.16 -5.19 -3.84
N GLY A 482 15.43 -4.82 -3.96
CA GLY A 482 16.33 -5.43 -4.93
C GLY A 482 15.84 -5.16 -6.36
N TYR A 483 15.90 -6.17 -7.22
CA TYR A 483 15.36 -6.09 -8.57
C TYR A 483 13.82 -6.04 -8.55
N ILE A 484 13.27 -5.15 -9.36
CA ILE A 484 11.85 -4.84 -9.40
C ILE A 484 11.14 -5.69 -10.44
N HIS A 485 9.95 -6.19 -10.09
CA HIS A 485 9.17 -7.14 -10.87
C HIS A 485 7.70 -6.75 -10.97
N SER A 486 7.01 -7.25 -12.01
CA SER A 486 5.55 -7.10 -12.14
C SER A 486 4.81 -7.70 -10.94
N CYS A 487 5.22 -8.87 -10.46
CA CYS A 487 4.60 -9.54 -9.31
C CYS A 487 5.45 -9.31 -8.06
N PRO A 488 4.88 -8.84 -6.93
CA PRO A 488 5.63 -8.57 -5.70
C PRO A 488 6.28 -9.84 -5.11
N THR A 489 5.78 -11.01 -5.47
CA THR A 489 6.37 -12.29 -5.06
C THR A 489 7.75 -12.53 -5.67
N ASN A 490 8.09 -11.83 -6.76
CA ASN A 490 9.34 -11.97 -7.49
C ASN A 490 10.38 -10.91 -7.12
N CYS A 491 10.05 -9.90 -6.32
CA CYS A 491 11.02 -8.90 -5.84
C CYS A 491 12.23 -9.52 -5.12
N GLY A 492 13.32 -8.77 -5.07
CA GLY A 492 14.61 -9.17 -4.52
C GLY A 492 15.51 -9.68 -5.62
N THR A 493 15.81 -10.97 -5.57
CA THR A 493 16.68 -11.62 -6.57
C THR A 493 15.94 -11.97 -7.87
N GLY A 494 14.62 -12.08 -7.84
CA GLY A 494 13.83 -12.72 -8.90
C GLY A 494 14.12 -14.23 -9.05
N MET A 495 14.91 -14.82 -8.13
CA MET A 495 15.52 -16.13 -8.35
C MET A 495 14.59 -17.29 -8.01
N ARG A 496 14.65 -18.33 -8.85
CA ARG A 496 14.25 -19.70 -8.51
C ARG A 496 15.35 -20.65 -8.97
N ALA A 497 16.12 -21.17 -8.03
CA ALA A 497 17.03 -22.29 -8.20
C ALA A 497 16.28 -23.58 -7.86
N SER A 498 16.25 -24.53 -8.79
CA SER A 498 15.51 -25.77 -8.62
C SER A 498 16.19 -26.99 -9.23
N VAL A 499 15.81 -28.16 -8.73
CA VAL A 499 16.23 -29.47 -9.24
C VAL A 499 15.02 -30.34 -9.50
N HIS A 500 15.11 -31.18 -10.54
CA HIS A 500 14.30 -32.38 -10.65
C HIS A 500 15.05 -33.51 -9.95
N VAL A 501 14.50 -34.03 -8.85
CA VAL A 501 15.14 -35.02 -7.99
C VAL A 501 14.22 -36.20 -7.73
N LYS A 502 14.77 -37.42 -7.75
CA LYS A 502 14.07 -38.66 -7.41
C LYS A 502 14.01 -38.80 -5.89
N LEU A 503 12.80 -38.81 -5.32
CA LEU A 503 12.53 -38.97 -3.90
C LEU A 503 11.33 -39.92 -3.67
N PRO A 504 11.39 -41.18 -4.14
CA PRO A 504 10.25 -42.09 -4.09
C PRO A 504 9.78 -42.49 -2.68
N ASN A 505 10.65 -42.42 -1.67
CA ASN A 505 10.30 -42.69 -0.27
C ASN A 505 9.96 -41.41 0.50
N VAL A 506 10.83 -40.40 0.43
CA VAL A 506 10.62 -39.09 1.08
C VAL A 506 9.32 -38.45 0.59
N GLY A 507 9.04 -38.49 -0.72
CA GLY A 507 7.83 -37.90 -1.29
C GLY A 507 6.51 -38.51 -0.82
N LYS A 508 6.55 -39.76 -0.31
CA LYS A 508 5.39 -40.46 0.28
C LYS A 508 5.29 -40.27 1.80
N HIS A 509 6.33 -39.75 2.43
CA HIS A 509 6.36 -39.58 3.87
C HIS A 509 5.38 -38.47 4.31
N PRO A 510 4.58 -38.66 5.38
CA PRO A 510 3.58 -37.66 5.80
C PRO A 510 4.19 -36.30 6.14
N ASN A 511 5.45 -36.27 6.58
CA ASN A 511 6.15 -35.04 6.96
C ASN A 511 6.89 -34.35 5.78
N PHE A 512 6.80 -34.85 4.54
CA PHE A 512 7.57 -34.30 3.41
C PHE A 512 7.43 -32.79 3.25
N LYS A 513 6.20 -32.27 3.26
CA LYS A 513 5.94 -30.83 3.14
C LYS A 513 6.52 -30.04 4.32
N GLN A 514 6.44 -30.60 5.53
CA GLN A 514 7.00 -29.98 6.74
C GLN A 514 8.53 -29.94 6.69
N TRP A 515 9.17 -31.00 6.21
CA TRP A 515 10.62 -31.03 6.00
C TRP A 515 11.07 -30.00 4.96
N CYS A 516 10.38 -29.92 3.83
CA CYS A 516 10.65 -28.87 2.84
C CYS A 516 10.52 -27.47 3.44
N GLU A 517 9.46 -27.21 4.21
CA GLU A 517 9.26 -25.92 4.89
C GLU A 517 10.40 -25.61 5.88
N LYS A 518 10.79 -26.58 6.72
CA LYS A 518 11.92 -26.46 7.67
C LYS A 518 13.24 -26.16 6.94
N LEU A 519 13.43 -26.74 5.76
CA LEU A 519 14.59 -26.51 4.89
C LEU A 519 14.44 -25.27 3.98
N ARG A 520 13.34 -24.51 4.09
CA ARG A 520 13.03 -23.32 3.27
C ARG A 520 12.97 -23.62 1.77
N LEU A 521 12.49 -24.81 1.44
CA LEU A 521 12.26 -25.31 0.09
C LEU A 521 10.76 -25.32 -0.25
N GLN A 522 10.47 -25.25 -1.54
CA GLN A 522 9.13 -25.42 -2.10
C GLN A 522 9.12 -26.63 -3.05
N PRO A 523 8.38 -27.71 -2.72
CA PRO A 523 8.19 -28.83 -3.62
C PRO A 523 7.05 -28.57 -4.61
N ARG A 524 7.24 -28.97 -5.87
CA ARG A 524 6.24 -28.98 -6.94
C ARG A 524 6.31 -30.29 -7.72
N GLY A 525 5.27 -30.60 -8.50
CA GLY A 525 5.35 -31.68 -9.48
C GLY A 525 6.30 -31.34 -10.63
N ILE A 526 6.69 -32.36 -11.38
CA ILE A 526 7.67 -32.31 -12.48
C ILE A 526 7.28 -31.34 -13.62
N HIS A 527 5.99 -31.09 -13.83
CA HIS A 527 5.49 -30.19 -14.87
C HIS A 527 5.12 -28.79 -14.36
N GLY A 528 5.54 -28.42 -13.14
CA GLY A 528 5.37 -27.08 -12.57
C GLY A 528 4.34 -26.98 -11.43
N GLU A 529 3.91 -25.74 -11.13
CA GLU A 529 3.17 -25.35 -9.92
C GLU A 529 1.86 -26.10 -9.65
N HIS A 530 1.23 -26.59 -10.70
CA HIS A 530 -0.08 -27.25 -10.62
C HIS A 530 -0.05 -28.70 -11.11
N SER A 531 1.13 -29.32 -11.17
CA SER A 531 1.30 -30.70 -11.61
C SER A 531 1.52 -31.65 -10.44
N GLU A 532 1.07 -32.90 -10.59
CA GLU A 532 1.40 -33.98 -9.67
C GLU A 532 2.82 -34.51 -9.93
N SER A 533 3.42 -35.12 -8.90
CA SER A 533 4.70 -35.81 -9.04
C SER A 533 4.48 -37.17 -9.69
N GLU A 534 5.03 -37.39 -10.88
CA GLU A 534 5.05 -38.70 -11.52
C GLU A 534 6.31 -39.47 -11.08
N GLY A 535 6.15 -40.76 -10.74
CA GLY A 535 7.28 -41.66 -10.48
C GLY A 535 8.16 -41.31 -9.27
N GLY A 536 7.69 -40.48 -8.34
CA GLY A 536 8.48 -40.02 -7.20
C GLY A 536 9.53 -38.96 -7.57
N VAL A 537 9.36 -38.27 -8.70
CA VAL A 537 10.22 -37.15 -9.11
C VAL A 537 9.55 -35.82 -8.76
N TYR A 538 10.32 -34.92 -8.12
CA TYR A 538 9.83 -33.63 -7.67
C TYR A 538 10.70 -32.49 -8.19
N ASP A 539 10.07 -31.35 -8.48
CA ASP A 539 10.73 -30.05 -8.68
C ASP A 539 10.89 -29.39 -7.31
N ILE A 540 12.11 -29.41 -6.76
CA ILE A 540 12.45 -28.82 -5.46
C ILE A 540 13.21 -27.52 -5.67
N SER A 541 12.70 -26.42 -5.13
CA SER A 541 13.31 -25.09 -5.29
C SER A 541 13.44 -24.32 -3.97
N ASN A 542 14.30 -23.30 -3.92
CA ASN A 542 14.25 -22.31 -2.83
C ASN A 542 12.86 -21.65 -2.76
N LYS A 543 12.34 -21.45 -1.55
CA LYS A 543 11.05 -20.78 -1.33
C LYS A 543 11.15 -19.26 -1.49
N GLU A 544 12.25 -18.69 -1.00
CA GLU A 544 12.41 -17.25 -0.78
C GLU A 544 13.06 -16.55 -1.97
N ARG A 545 12.84 -15.24 -2.11
CA ARG A 545 13.42 -14.42 -3.19
C ARG A 545 13.94 -13.07 -2.73
N LEU A 546 13.31 -12.51 -1.69
CA LEU A 546 13.64 -11.23 -1.07
C LEU A 546 14.32 -11.45 0.30
N GLY A 547 15.14 -10.48 0.72
CA GLY A 547 15.92 -10.56 1.98
C GLY A 547 17.09 -11.53 2.01
N LYS A 548 17.40 -12.23 0.91
CA LYS A 548 18.56 -13.11 0.75
C LYS A 548 19.20 -12.94 -0.61
N SER A 549 20.52 -13.06 -0.68
CA SER A 549 21.25 -12.99 -1.95
C SER A 549 21.10 -14.25 -2.79
N GLU A 550 21.42 -14.15 -4.08
CA GLU A 550 21.37 -15.26 -5.02
C GLU A 550 22.25 -16.44 -4.58
N VAL A 551 23.49 -16.19 -4.13
CA VAL A 551 24.36 -17.21 -3.52
C VAL A 551 23.67 -17.91 -2.36
N GLN A 552 23.03 -17.18 -1.43
CA GLN A 552 22.35 -17.77 -0.29
C GLN A 552 21.15 -18.64 -0.70
N LEU A 553 20.41 -18.23 -1.74
CA LEU A 553 19.26 -18.98 -2.25
C LEU A 553 19.68 -20.26 -2.97
N VAL A 554 20.74 -20.21 -3.79
CA VAL A 554 21.30 -21.41 -4.42
C VAL A 554 21.88 -22.35 -3.37
N GLN A 555 22.61 -21.83 -2.37
CA GLN A 555 23.13 -22.64 -1.26
C GLN A 555 22.01 -23.30 -0.45
N THR A 556 20.92 -22.58 -0.17
CA THR A 556 19.72 -23.14 0.49
C THR A 556 19.17 -24.33 -0.28
N MET A 557 19.11 -24.24 -1.62
CA MET A 557 18.69 -25.35 -2.47
C MET A 557 19.67 -26.52 -2.40
N ILE A 558 20.97 -26.27 -2.51
CA ILE A 558 22.01 -27.31 -2.44
C ILE A 558 21.93 -28.10 -1.13
N ASP A 559 21.93 -27.40 0.01
CA ASP A 559 21.95 -28.01 1.34
C ASP A 559 20.63 -28.76 1.63
N GLY A 560 19.52 -28.15 1.24
CA GLY A 560 18.20 -28.74 1.41
C GLY A 560 18.01 -30.01 0.59
N VAL A 561 18.38 -30.00 -0.68
CA VAL A 561 18.30 -31.19 -1.55
C VAL A 561 19.23 -32.29 -1.07
N LYS A 562 20.46 -31.96 -0.64
CA LYS A 562 21.39 -32.91 -0.05
C LYS A 562 20.79 -33.61 1.18
N THR A 563 20.11 -32.84 2.04
CA THR A 563 19.41 -33.36 3.22
C THR A 563 18.26 -34.30 2.85
N LEU A 564 17.46 -33.92 1.84
CA LEU A 564 16.37 -34.79 1.34
C LEU A 564 16.90 -36.07 0.71
N ILE A 565 18.02 -36.05 -0.01
CA ILE A 565 18.66 -37.25 -0.56
C ILE A 565 19.21 -38.15 0.56
N ALA A 566 19.80 -37.57 1.60
CA ALA A 566 20.23 -38.34 2.77
C ALA A 566 19.04 -39.02 3.47
N ALA A 567 17.91 -38.34 3.58
CA ALA A 567 16.67 -38.91 4.11
C ALA A 567 16.10 -40.00 3.20
N GLU A 568 16.17 -39.82 1.88
CA GLU A 568 15.76 -40.83 0.90
C GLU A 568 16.57 -42.12 1.04
N LYS A 569 17.90 -42.00 1.16
CA LYS A 569 18.81 -43.13 1.43
C LYS A 569 18.49 -43.79 2.78
N ALA A 570 18.26 -42.99 3.84
CA ALA A 570 17.94 -43.51 5.16
C ALA A 570 16.62 -44.29 5.20
N LEU A 571 15.56 -43.76 4.57
CA LEU A 571 14.26 -44.44 4.48
C LEU A 571 14.33 -45.74 3.67
N ALA A 572 15.13 -45.77 2.60
CA ALA A 572 15.33 -46.98 1.80
C ALA A 572 16.06 -48.11 2.56
N GLU A 573 16.88 -47.75 3.55
CA GLU A 573 17.70 -48.67 4.35
C GLU A 573 17.18 -48.88 5.78
N ASP A 574 16.00 -48.34 6.13
CA ASP A 574 15.43 -48.32 7.48
C ASP A 574 16.40 -47.78 8.56
N LYS A 575 17.12 -46.71 8.22
CA LYS A 575 18.07 -46.02 9.09
C LYS A 575 17.47 -44.75 9.69
N PRO A 576 18.03 -44.23 10.80
CA PRO A 576 17.61 -42.95 11.36
C PRO A 576 17.72 -41.81 10.33
N LEU A 577 16.70 -40.94 10.32
CA LEU A 577 16.66 -39.75 9.47
C LEU A 577 17.79 -38.76 9.83
N PRO A 578 18.23 -37.89 8.90
CA PRO A 578 19.14 -36.79 9.21
C PRO A 578 18.64 -35.96 10.38
N SER A 579 19.54 -35.51 11.26
CA SER A 579 19.20 -34.71 12.46
C SER A 579 18.41 -33.44 12.12
N ASP A 580 18.64 -32.87 10.95
CA ASP A 580 17.92 -31.68 10.47
C ASP A 580 16.43 -31.95 10.21
N LEU A 581 16.03 -33.22 10.05
CA LEU A 581 14.65 -33.64 9.78
C LEU A 581 13.94 -34.31 10.98
N GLN A 582 14.71 -34.65 12.03
CA GLN A 582 14.19 -35.01 13.34
C GLN A 582 13.65 -33.76 14.04
#